data_AF-A0A7K2YQE2-F1
#
_entry.id   AF-A0A7K2YQE2-F1
#
_cell.length_a   1.000
_cell.length_b   1.000
_cell.length_c   1.000
_cell.angle_alpha   90.00
_cell.angle_beta   90.00
_cell.angle_gamma   90.00
#
_symmetry.space_group_name_H-M   'P 1'
#
loop_
_entity.id
_entity.type
_entity.pdbx_description
1 polymer ?
#
loop_
_entity_poly.entity_id
_entity_poly.type
_entity_poly.pdbx_seq_one_letter_code
_entity_poly.pdbx_strand_id
1 'polypeptide(L)'
;MRRRIVCALALTTSLLSAMASPGAFAGEATAASCVPGQVCFWAAPGFTGTPAATFELATTNANECVSLPDGVDALSFANRMDRYVTMYQSRECATEGDFSTYPGQGVFVPKVPYVVRAFQIWEKP
;
A
#
# COMPACT_ATOMS: atom_id res chain seq x y z
N MET A 1 -70.18 -10.96 -19.90
CA MET A 1 -69.30 -11.11 -18.71
C MET A 1 -67.99 -11.72 -19.21
N ARG A 2 -66.80 -11.08 -19.13
CA ARG A 2 -65.80 -11.14 -18.01
C ARG A 2 -65.70 -12.56 -17.39
N ARG A 3 -64.55 -13.18 -17.09
CA ARG A 3 -63.08 -12.86 -17.12
C ARG A 3 -62.37 -14.26 -17.13
N ARG A 4 -61.11 -14.52 -17.50
CA ARG A 4 -59.83 -13.78 -17.60
C ARG A 4 -58.97 -14.35 -18.75
N ILE A 5 -57.83 -13.72 -19.09
CA ILE A 5 -56.64 -14.37 -19.68
C ILE A 5 -55.56 -14.37 -18.59
N VAL A 6 -54.80 -15.47 -18.45
CA VAL A 6 -53.70 -15.57 -17.48
C VAL A 6 -52.38 -15.43 -18.23
N CYS A 7 -51.73 -14.28 -18.10
CA CYS A 7 -50.36 -14.09 -18.56
C CYS A 7 -49.39 -14.68 -17.51
N ALA A 8 -48.68 -15.75 -17.86
CA ALA A 8 -47.58 -16.25 -17.05
C ALA A 8 -46.36 -15.34 -17.23
N LEU A 9 -45.96 -14.64 -16.17
CA LEU A 9 -44.78 -13.78 -16.17
C LEU A 9 -43.57 -14.61 -15.70
N ALA A 10 -42.67 -14.96 -16.62
CA ALA A 10 -41.43 -15.65 -16.28
C ALA A 10 -40.40 -14.64 -15.78
N LEU A 11 -40.17 -14.59 -14.46
CA LEU A 11 -39.05 -13.83 -13.89
C LEU A 11 -37.76 -14.65 -14.00
N THR A 12 -36.88 -14.27 -14.93
CA THR A 12 -35.51 -14.79 -15.00
C THR A 12 -34.61 -14.02 -14.03
N THR A 13 -34.40 -14.54 -12.83
CA THR A 13 -33.43 -14.01 -11.86
C THR A 13 -32.00 -14.38 -12.27
N SER A 14 -31.32 -13.46 -12.96
CA SER A 14 -29.89 -13.57 -13.26
C SER A 14 -29.06 -13.43 -11.98
N LEU A 15 -28.60 -14.55 -11.44
CA LEU A 15 -27.64 -14.57 -10.32
C LEU A 15 -26.29 -14.07 -10.81
N LEU A 16 -25.98 -12.81 -10.53
CA LEU A 16 -24.68 -12.21 -10.83
C LEU A 16 -23.66 -12.65 -9.77
N SER A 17 -23.04 -13.81 -9.99
CA SER A 17 -22.00 -14.35 -9.11
C SER A 17 -20.77 -13.45 -9.09
N ALA A 18 -20.70 -12.55 -8.10
CA ALA A 18 -19.53 -11.74 -7.85
C ALA A 18 -18.36 -12.63 -7.42
N MET A 19 -17.39 -12.83 -8.33
CA MET A 19 -16.14 -13.52 -8.02
C MET A 19 -15.26 -12.64 -7.11
N ALA A 20 -15.41 -12.83 -5.79
CA ALA A 20 -14.55 -12.19 -4.81
C ALA A 20 -13.13 -12.80 -4.90
N SER A 21 -12.21 -12.09 -5.55
CA SER A 21 -10.80 -12.46 -5.59
C SER A 21 -10.23 -12.50 -4.16
N PRO A 22 -9.69 -13.64 -3.67
CA PRO A 22 -9.31 -13.79 -2.26
C PRO A 22 -8.09 -12.96 -1.81
N GLY A 23 -7.46 -12.19 -2.70
CA GLY A 23 -6.28 -11.38 -2.40
C GLY A 23 -6.54 -10.09 -1.61
N ALA A 24 -7.75 -9.52 -1.66
CA ALA A 24 -8.01 -8.20 -1.05
C ALA A 24 -7.91 -8.20 0.48
N PHE A 25 -8.59 -9.16 1.14
CA PHE A 25 -8.62 -9.24 2.61
C PHE A 25 -7.26 -9.59 3.23
N ALA A 26 -6.41 -10.36 2.53
CA ALA A 26 -5.09 -10.72 3.02
C ALA A 26 -4.17 -9.50 3.12
N GLY A 27 -4.17 -8.63 2.09
CA GLY A 27 -3.35 -7.42 2.06
C GLY A 27 -3.74 -6.38 3.10
N GLU A 28 -5.03 -6.29 3.46
CA GLU A 28 -5.51 -5.37 4.49
C GLU A 28 -5.10 -5.85 5.90
N ALA A 29 -5.12 -7.16 6.15
CA ALA A 29 -4.65 -7.76 7.40
C ALA A 29 -3.11 -7.69 7.56
N THR A 30 -2.34 -7.83 6.48
CA THR A 30 -0.87 -7.67 6.55
C THR A 30 -0.45 -6.19 6.62
N ALA A 31 -1.15 -5.28 5.95
CA ALA A 31 -0.95 -3.84 6.14
C ALA A 31 -1.14 -3.40 7.60
N ALA A 32 -2.00 -4.09 8.36
CA ALA A 32 -2.20 -3.84 9.78
C ALA A 32 -0.98 -4.19 10.67
N SER A 33 0.03 -4.91 10.15
CA SER A 33 1.29 -5.11 10.88
C SER A 33 2.15 -3.84 10.94
N CYS A 34 1.82 -2.80 10.16
CA CYS A 34 2.46 -1.49 10.24
C CYS A 34 1.68 -0.57 11.19
N VAL A 35 2.21 -0.37 12.39
CA VAL A 35 1.51 0.37 13.45
C VAL A 35 1.62 1.90 13.25
N PRO A 36 0.76 2.72 13.89
CA PRO A 36 0.87 4.18 13.82
C PRO A 36 2.28 4.68 14.18
N GLY A 37 2.78 5.69 13.48
CA GLY A 37 4.11 6.26 13.70
C GLY A 37 5.25 5.60 12.92
N GLN A 38 4.99 4.50 12.19
CA GLN A 38 6.01 3.78 11.42
C GLN A 38 5.92 4.04 9.91
N VAL A 39 7.01 3.71 9.21
CA VAL A 39 7.03 3.44 7.77
C VAL A 39 7.54 2.02 7.57
N CYS A 40 6.79 1.21 6.83
CA CYS A 40 7.05 -0.22 6.66
C CYS A 40 7.14 -0.61 5.19
N PHE A 41 8.04 -1.52 4.87
CA PHE A 41 8.40 -1.92 3.51
C PHE A 41 8.29 -3.43 3.33
N TRP A 42 7.71 -3.88 2.22
CA TRP A 42 7.60 -5.29 1.86
C TRP A 42 8.32 -5.55 0.54
N ALA A 43 9.09 -6.63 0.48
CA ALA A 43 9.77 -7.09 -0.75
C ALA A 43 8.80 -7.63 -1.82
N ALA A 44 7.52 -7.79 -1.50
CA ALA A 44 6.48 -8.24 -2.41
C ALA A 44 5.36 -7.17 -2.53
N PRO A 45 4.62 -7.14 -3.66
CA PRO A 45 3.41 -6.33 -3.78
C PRO A 45 2.30 -6.77 -2.81
N GLY A 46 1.30 -5.92 -2.64
CA GLY A 46 0.09 -6.20 -1.86
C GLY A 46 0.33 -6.37 -0.36
N PHE A 47 1.43 -5.83 0.18
CA PHE A 47 1.86 -6.03 1.56
C PHE A 47 2.05 -7.53 1.91
N THR A 48 2.44 -8.35 0.93
CA THR A 48 2.49 -9.81 1.10
C THR A 48 3.63 -10.21 2.02
N GLY A 49 3.31 -10.99 3.07
CA GLY A 49 4.28 -11.47 4.05
C GLY A 49 4.54 -10.47 5.18
N THR A 50 5.61 -10.71 5.95
CA THR A 50 6.09 -9.76 6.97
C THR A 50 6.82 -8.58 6.31
N PRO A 51 6.78 -7.37 6.90
CA PRO A 51 7.66 -6.28 6.49
C PRO A 51 9.13 -6.74 6.47
N ALA A 52 9.84 -6.42 5.38
CA ALA A 52 11.27 -6.66 5.25
C ALA A 52 12.10 -5.57 5.96
N ALA A 53 11.53 -4.37 6.14
CA ALA A 53 12.08 -3.31 6.96
C ALA A 53 10.95 -2.44 7.55
N THR A 54 11.20 -1.89 8.75
CA THR A 54 10.29 -0.99 9.46
C THR A 54 11.11 0.07 10.18
N PHE A 55 10.70 1.33 10.08
CA PHE A 55 11.40 2.47 10.67
C PHE A 55 10.42 3.40 11.38
N GLU A 56 10.92 4.15 12.37
CA GLU A 56 10.18 5.14 13.13
C GLU A 56 11.06 6.35 13.48
N LEU A 57 10.43 7.51 13.73
CA LEU A 57 11.15 8.76 13.98
C LEU A 57 11.99 8.73 15.28
N ALA A 58 11.73 7.78 16.19
CA ALA A 58 12.53 7.59 17.41
C ALA A 58 13.93 7.00 17.13
N THR A 59 14.13 6.38 15.97
CA THR A 59 15.38 5.70 15.58
C THR A 59 15.92 6.15 14.22
N THR A 60 15.25 7.10 13.56
CA THR A 60 15.54 7.54 12.20
C THR A 60 15.46 9.07 12.14
N ASN A 61 16.56 9.72 11.78
CA ASN A 61 16.63 11.18 11.69
C ASN A 61 15.76 11.69 10.53
N ALA A 62 15.09 12.83 10.75
CA ALA A 62 14.45 13.56 9.66
C ALA A 62 15.49 14.25 8.78
N ASN A 63 15.13 14.51 7.53
CA ASN A 63 15.94 15.14 6.49
C ASN A 63 17.22 14.37 6.09
N GLU A 64 17.48 13.18 6.64
CA GLU A 64 18.58 12.29 6.21
C GLU A 64 18.11 11.24 5.21
N CYS A 65 18.97 10.86 4.27
CA CYS A 65 18.74 9.72 3.38
C CYS A 65 18.94 8.41 4.15
N VAL A 66 17.98 7.49 4.04
CA VAL A 66 18.00 6.20 4.71
C VAL A 66 17.86 5.09 3.68
N SER A 67 18.96 4.40 3.39
CA SER A 67 18.95 3.18 2.58
C SER A 67 18.14 2.08 3.29
N LEU A 68 17.34 1.32 2.54
CA LEU A 68 16.81 0.06 3.03
C LEU A 68 17.97 -0.95 3.22
N PRO A 69 17.84 -1.93 4.13
CA PRO A 69 18.89 -2.93 4.34
C PRO A 69 19.34 -3.63 3.05
N ASP A 70 20.56 -4.13 3.04
CA ASP A 70 21.10 -4.82 1.86
C ASP A 70 20.23 -6.03 1.47
N GLY A 71 19.95 -6.16 0.17
CA GLY A 71 19.02 -7.17 -0.36
C GLY A 71 17.54 -6.83 -0.19
N VAL A 72 17.16 -5.78 0.53
CA VAL A 72 15.77 -5.28 0.57
C VAL A 72 15.53 -4.33 -0.61
N ASP A 73 14.73 -4.78 -1.56
CA ASP A 73 14.20 -4.03 -2.69
C ASP A 73 12.66 -4.04 -2.54
N ALA A 74 12.06 -2.90 -2.17
CA ALA A 74 10.67 -2.86 -1.74
C ALA A 74 9.68 -2.66 -2.91
N LEU A 75 8.62 -3.47 -2.92
CA LEU A 75 7.58 -3.50 -3.96
C LEU A 75 6.19 -3.05 -3.45
N SER A 76 6.01 -2.95 -2.14
CA SER A 76 4.90 -2.22 -1.51
C SER A 76 5.35 -1.61 -0.18
N PHE A 77 4.69 -0.52 0.25
CA PHE A 77 5.02 0.16 1.51
C PHE A 77 3.79 0.84 2.13
N ALA A 78 3.87 1.11 3.43
CA ALA A 78 2.89 1.91 4.15
C ALA A 78 3.59 3.03 4.93
N ASN A 79 3.16 4.28 4.73
CA ASN A 79 3.54 5.40 5.59
C ASN A 79 2.43 5.63 6.63
N ARG A 80 2.66 5.16 7.86
CA ARG A 80 1.78 5.35 9.02
C ARG A 80 2.25 6.50 9.91
N MET A 81 3.28 7.24 9.49
CA MET A 81 3.78 8.43 10.18
C MET A 81 2.85 9.63 9.95
N ASP A 82 2.87 10.58 10.89
CA ASP A 82 2.36 11.94 10.68
C ASP A 82 3.47 12.86 10.12
N ARG A 83 4.15 12.39 9.07
CA ARG A 83 5.23 13.05 8.33
C ARG A 83 5.17 12.68 6.86
N TYR A 84 5.66 13.59 6.01
CA TYR A 84 5.85 13.30 4.60
C TYR A 84 7.10 12.41 4.46
N VAL A 85 7.08 11.50 3.49
CA VAL A 85 8.22 10.61 3.21
C VAL A 85 8.45 10.55 1.70
N THR A 86 9.68 10.82 1.25
CA THR A 86 10.10 10.56 -0.14
C THR A 86 10.64 9.15 -0.26
N MET A 87 10.18 8.44 -1.29
CA MET A 87 10.71 7.13 -1.69
C MET A 87 11.61 7.29 -2.91
N TYR A 88 12.72 6.55 -2.96
CA TYR A 88 13.73 6.63 -4.01
C TYR A 88 14.03 5.28 -4.63
N GLN A 89 14.29 5.28 -5.95
CA GLN A 89 14.78 4.12 -6.71
C GLN A 89 16.27 3.81 -6.45
N SER A 90 17.06 4.84 -6.15
CA SER A 90 18.47 4.77 -5.74
C SER A 90 18.59 4.37 -4.25
N ARG A 91 19.71 3.74 -3.85
CA ARG A 91 20.03 3.44 -2.44
C ARG A 91 20.60 4.64 -1.70
N GLU A 92 20.99 5.67 -2.43
CA GLU A 92 21.71 6.89 -2.03
C GLU A 92 20.82 8.14 -2.07
N CYS A 93 19.50 7.96 -2.28
CA CYS A 93 18.52 9.03 -2.51
C CYS A 93 18.85 9.97 -3.68
N ALA A 94 19.55 9.48 -4.70
CA ALA A 94 19.86 10.23 -5.92
C ALA A 94 18.58 10.63 -6.67
N THR A 95 18.53 11.87 -7.17
CA THR A 95 17.35 12.46 -7.84
C THR A 95 17.36 12.29 -9.37
N GLU A 96 18.43 11.72 -9.92
CA GLU A 96 18.57 11.31 -11.32
C GLU A 96 17.74 10.06 -11.65
N GLY A 97 17.42 9.24 -10.63
CA GLY A 97 16.48 8.13 -10.72
C GLY A 97 15.07 8.51 -10.26
N ASP A 98 14.12 7.59 -10.39
CA ASP A 98 12.73 7.86 -9.99
C ASP A 98 12.61 8.07 -8.47
N PHE A 99 11.85 9.10 -8.07
CA PHE A 99 11.47 9.35 -6.67
C PHE A 99 10.07 9.97 -6.56
N SER A 100 9.44 9.88 -5.39
CA SER A 100 8.11 10.45 -5.14
C SER A 100 7.87 10.69 -3.65
N THR A 101 7.32 11.86 -3.32
CA THR A 101 6.96 12.22 -1.94
C THR A 101 5.50 11.89 -1.65
N TYR A 102 5.27 11.18 -0.55
CA TYR A 102 3.94 10.79 -0.07
C TYR A 102 3.61 11.55 1.22
N PRO A 103 2.36 11.99 1.42
CA PRO A 103 1.96 12.65 2.65
C PRO A 103 1.98 11.70 3.85
N GLY A 104 1.87 12.27 5.04
CA GLY A 104 1.64 11.53 6.28
C GLY A 104 0.18 11.13 6.48
N GLN A 105 -0.15 10.74 7.72
CA GLN A 105 -1.50 10.42 8.22
C GLN A 105 -2.14 9.17 7.62
N GLY A 106 -1.33 8.26 7.05
CA GLY A 106 -1.77 6.97 6.56
C GLY A 106 -1.85 6.90 5.04
N VAL A 107 -0.74 6.51 4.41
CA VAL A 107 -0.67 6.17 2.99
C VAL A 107 -0.30 4.69 2.86
N PHE A 108 -1.00 3.97 2.00
CA PHE A 108 -0.76 2.56 1.70
C PHE A 108 -0.56 2.40 0.19
N VAL A 109 0.63 1.97 -0.23
CA VAL A 109 0.98 1.77 -1.65
C VAL A 109 1.18 0.27 -1.90
N PRO A 110 0.13 -0.46 -2.36
CA PRO A 110 0.19 -1.90 -2.55
C PRO A 110 1.02 -2.31 -3.78
N LYS A 111 1.35 -1.38 -4.67
CA LYS A 111 2.28 -1.60 -5.77
C LYS A 111 2.98 -0.29 -6.11
N VAL A 112 4.29 -0.26 -5.92
CA VAL A 112 5.12 0.90 -6.28
C VAL A 112 5.30 1.01 -7.80
N PRO A 113 5.47 2.23 -8.35
CA PRO A 113 5.76 2.43 -9.77
C PRO A 113 7.23 2.11 -10.14
N TYR A 114 8.15 2.20 -9.18
CA TYR A 114 9.56 1.83 -9.28
C TYR A 114 9.98 1.12 -7.98
N VAL A 115 10.98 0.23 -8.05
CA VAL A 115 11.50 -0.48 -6.86
C VAL A 115 12.10 0.51 -5.87
N VAL A 116 11.58 0.55 -4.64
CA VAL A 116 12.05 1.48 -3.61
C VAL A 116 13.25 0.88 -2.88
N ARG A 117 14.33 1.65 -2.74
CA ARG A 117 15.60 1.22 -2.14
C ARG A 117 16.16 2.15 -1.06
N ALA A 118 15.68 3.39 -1.02
CA ALA A 118 15.92 4.32 0.07
C ALA A 118 14.69 5.20 0.28
N PHE A 119 14.64 5.86 1.44
CA PHE A 119 13.62 6.83 1.79
C PHE A 119 14.21 8.00 2.58
N GLN A 120 13.46 9.09 2.68
CA GLN A 120 13.78 10.25 3.50
C GLN A 120 12.51 10.72 4.21
N ILE A 121 12.54 10.79 5.53
CA ILE A 121 11.45 11.37 6.33
C ILE A 121 11.66 12.87 6.39
N TRP A 122 10.64 13.66 6.08
CA TRP A 122 10.70 15.11 6.21
C TRP A 122 10.25 15.56 7.60
N GLU A 123 10.71 16.74 8.02
CA GLU A 123 10.11 17.45 9.15
C GLU A 123 8.63 17.79 8.89
N LYS A 124 7.93 18.24 9.94
CA LYS A 124 6.60 18.82 9.74
C LYS A 124 6.76 20.19 9.06
N PRO A 125 5.92 20.52 8.06
CA PRO A 125 5.76 21.89 7.59
C PRO A 125 5.32 22.84 8.71
#